data_AF-A0A921H422-F1
#
_entry.id   AF-A0A921H422-F1
#
_cell.length_a   1.000
_cell.length_b   1.000
_cell.length_c   1.000
_cell.angle_alpha   90.00
_cell.angle_beta   90.00
_cell.angle_gamma   90.00
#
_symmetry.space_group_name_H-M   'P 1'
#
loop_
_entity.id
_entity.type
_entity.pdbx_description
1 polymer ?
#
loop_
_entity_poly.entity_id
_entity_poly.type
_entity_poly.pdbx_seq_one_letter_code
_entity_poly.pdbx_strand_id
1 'polypeptide(L)'
;MKKVYWIVSCLLLVVITQAGCQDVTVGFLDTRHAAYAPDSMIVKAVLDPDDDAYQIKFKIPWQSGEIEGVEGTNPVKYTIRNVRSEHPEVVTQFRMSGRGRVELSWDHTVPTGRYVIDMRIANEGHFCDLDSIFTIIVR
;
A
#
# COMPACT_ATOMS: atom_id res chain seq x y z
N MET A 1 63.17 7.91 -17.47
CA MET A 1 62.34 7.34 -16.38
C MET A 1 61.40 8.35 -15.73
N LYS A 2 61.84 9.56 -15.32
CA LYS A 2 60.98 10.59 -14.68
C LYS A 2 59.71 10.99 -15.45
N LYS A 3 59.76 11.09 -16.79
CA LYS A 3 58.58 11.40 -17.63
C LYS A 3 57.49 10.32 -17.62
N VAL A 4 57.88 9.05 -17.50
CA VAL A 4 56.94 7.90 -17.44
C VAL A 4 56.21 7.89 -16.10
N TYR A 5 56.92 8.14 -15.00
CA TYR A 5 56.31 8.30 -13.67
C TYR A 5 55.29 9.44 -13.62
N TRP A 6 55.56 10.55 -14.31
CA TRP A 6 54.64 11.69 -14.36
C TRP A 6 53.35 11.35 -15.13
N ILE A 7 53.46 10.63 -16.25
CA ILE A 7 52.30 10.17 -17.04
C ILE A 7 51.46 9.16 -16.24
N VAL A 8 52.10 8.19 -15.59
CA VAL A 8 51.40 7.18 -14.76
C VAL A 8 50.72 7.84 -13.56
N SER A 9 51.37 8.83 -12.94
CA SER A 9 50.79 9.60 -11.82
C SER A 9 49.55 10.41 -12.25
N CYS A 10 49.61 11.08 -13.40
CA CYS A 10 48.45 11.78 -13.97
C CYS A 10 47.29 10.82 -14.31
N LEU A 11 47.59 9.66 -14.88
CA LEU A 11 46.57 8.63 -15.19
C LEU A 11 45.90 8.09 -13.91
N LEU A 12 46.66 7.88 -12.84
CA LEU A 12 46.14 7.43 -11.55
C LEU A 12 45.20 8.49 -10.91
N LEU A 13 45.55 9.78 -11.03
CA LEU A 13 44.73 10.89 -10.55
C LEU A 13 43.39 11.02 -11.29
N VAL A 14 43.35 10.74 -12.60
CA VAL A 14 42.12 10.76 -13.41
C VAL A 14 41.18 9.60 -13.07
N VAL A 15 41.71 8.44 -12.64
CA VAL A 15 40.88 7.30 -12.22
C VAL A 15 40.21 7.56 -10.87
N ILE A 16 40.85 8.31 -9.97
CA ILE A 16 40.31 8.63 -8.64
C ILE A 16 39.12 9.61 -8.72
N THR A 17 39.05 10.47 -9.75
CA THR A 17 37.96 11.45 -9.90
C THR A 17 36.65 10.84 -10.44
N GLN A 18 36.64 9.59 -10.88
CA GLN A 18 35.43 8.92 -11.41
C GLN A 18 34.71 8.03 -10.39
N ALA A 19 35.20 7.91 -9.16
CA ALA A 19 34.57 7.09 -8.11
C ALA A 19 33.41 7.78 -7.37
N GLY A 20 32.94 8.95 -7.85
CA GLY A 20 32.03 9.84 -7.12
C GLY A 20 30.52 9.69 -7.39
N CYS A 21 30.09 8.79 -8.27
CA CYS A 21 28.65 8.55 -8.45
C CYS A 21 28.12 7.66 -7.32
N GLN A 22 27.72 8.28 -6.21
CA GLN A 22 26.88 7.63 -5.22
C GLN A 22 25.42 7.85 -5.60
N ASP A 23 24.80 6.82 -6.15
CA ASP A 23 23.36 6.79 -6.39
C ASP A 23 22.66 6.77 -5.02
N VAL A 24 22.10 7.91 -4.61
CA VAL A 24 21.33 8.01 -3.38
C VAL A 24 19.88 7.71 -3.73
N THR A 25 19.32 6.63 -3.17
CA THR A 25 17.90 6.31 -3.31
C THR A 25 17.08 7.49 -2.79
N VAL A 26 16.32 8.12 -3.69
CA VAL A 26 15.37 9.18 -3.39
C VAL A 26 14.14 8.57 -2.72
N GLY A 27 13.66 9.20 -1.65
CA GLY A 27 12.44 8.80 -0.96
C GLY A 27 12.65 8.50 0.53
N PHE A 28 11.54 8.33 1.23
CA PHE A 28 11.51 7.87 2.62
C PHE A 28 10.21 7.13 2.87
N LEU A 29 10.31 5.99 3.54
CA LEU A 29 9.16 5.21 3.98
C LEU A 29 9.50 4.46 5.28
N ASP A 30 8.73 4.72 6.33
CA ASP A 30 8.72 3.99 7.58
C ASP A 30 7.31 3.47 7.86
N THR A 31 7.24 2.16 8.10
CA THR A 31 6.00 1.40 8.29
C THR A 31 6.07 0.50 9.53
N ARG A 32 7.04 0.72 10.43
CA ARG A 32 7.24 -0.11 11.63
C ARG A 32 6.04 -0.12 12.57
N HIS A 33 5.26 0.95 12.54
CA HIS A 33 4.04 1.11 13.34
C HIS A 33 2.78 1.11 12.48
N ALA A 34 2.88 0.68 11.22
CA ALA A 34 1.77 0.67 10.30
C ALA A 34 0.69 -0.32 10.77
N ALA A 35 -0.49 0.20 11.12
CA ALA A 35 -1.59 -0.61 11.62
C ALA A 35 -2.94 0.09 11.40
N TYR A 36 -4.01 -0.69 11.38
CA TYR A 36 -5.37 -0.18 11.44
C TYR A 36 -5.93 -0.27 12.86
N ALA A 37 -6.73 0.72 13.24
CA ALA A 37 -7.48 0.73 14.50
C ALA A 37 -8.93 1.18 14.21
N PRO A 38 -9.92 0.26 14.16
CA PRO A 38 -9.80 -1.20 14.29
C PRO A 38 -9.16 -1.87 13.07
N ASP A 39 -8.61 -3.07 13.25
CA ASP A 39 -8.01 -3.92 12.21
C ASP A 39 -9.02 -4.68 11.35
N SER A 40 -10.31 -4.43 11.58
CA SER A 40 -11.40 -5.11 10.91
C SER A 40 -12.65 -4.25 10.77
N MET A 41 -13.46 -4.57 9.77
CA MET A 41 -14.80 -4.03 9.60
C MET A 41 -15.82 -5.10 9.28
N ILE A 42 -17.07 -4.82 9.62
CA ILE A 42 -18.21 -5.67 9.33
C ILE A 42 -19.01 -5.03 8.19
N VAL A 43 -19.36 -5.84 7.21
CA VAL A 43 -20.12 -5.46 6.02
C VAL A 43 -21.34 -6.38 5.92
N LYS A 44 -22.51 -5.83 5.58
CA LYS A 44 -23.70 -6.65 5.32
C LYS A 44 -23.64 -7.23 3.91
N ALA A 45 -23.86 -8.53 3.77
CA ALA A 45 -23.99 -9.18 2.46
C ALA A 45 -25.20 -8.67 1.67
N VAL A 46 -26.30 -8.41 2.38
CA VAL A 46 -27.56 -7.92 1.84
C VAL A 46 -28.04 -6.77 2.71
N LEU A 47 -28.31 -5.63 2.08
CA LEU A 47 -28.89 -4.47 2.76
C LEU A 47 -30.40 -4.65 2.94
N ASP A 48 -30.90 -4.27 4.10
CA ASP A 48 -32.33 -4.23 4.38
C ASP A 48 -32.91 -2.90 3.83
N PRO A 49 -33.98 -2.94 3.01
CA PRO A 49 -34.55 -1.73 2.41
C PRO A 49 -35.03 -0.68 3.41
N ASP A 50 -35.45 -1.10 4.61
CA ASP A 50 -36.00 -0.23 5.64
C ASP A 50 -34.89 0.24 6.60
N ASP A 51 -34.08 -0.69 7.14
CA ASP A 51 -33.02 -0.34 8.09
C ASP A 51 -31.83 0.38 7.42
N ASP A 52 -31.49 0.00 6.18
CA ASP A 52 -30.35 0.55 5.42
C ASP A 52 -30.79 1.55 4.32
N ALA A 53 -32.03 2.05 4.40
CA ALA A 53 -32.62 2.97 3.43
C ALA A 53 -31.72 4.17 3.10
N TYR A 54 -31.03 4.73 4.12
CA TYR A 54 -30.12 5.86 3.95
C TYR A 54 -28.90 5.48 3.10
N GLN A 55 -28.27 4.34 3.39
CA GLN A 55 -27.12 3.84 2.65
C GLN A 55 -27.48 3.54 1.20
N ILE A 56 -28.64 2.90 0.96
CA ILE A 56 -29.15 2.60 -0.39
C ILE A 56 -29.44 3.91 -1.15
N LYS A 57 -30.17 4.84 -0.53
CA LYS A 57 -30.58 6.12 -1.15
C LYS A 57 -29.38 6.96 -1.58
N PHE A 58 -28.35 7.03 -0.73
CA PHE A 58 -27.16 7.85 -0.99
C PHE A 58 -26.00 7.05 -1.57
N LYS A 59 -26.19 5.74 -1.84
CA LYS A 59 -25.19 4.84 -2.43
C LYS A 59 -23.87 4.83 -1.65
N ILE A 60 -23.98 4.80 -0.32
CA ILE A 60 -22.83 5.01 0.57
C ILE A 60 -22.00 3.72 0.61
N PRO A 61 -20.74 3.74 0.13
CA PRO A 61 -19.89 2.56 0.16
C PRO A 61 -19.52 2.21 1.60
N TRP A 62 -19.18 0.94 1.80
CA TRP A 62 -18.50 0.48 3.01
C TRP A 62 -17.04 0.93 2.96
N GLN A 63 -16.53 1.51 4.04
CA GLN A 63 -15.17 2.02 4.11
C GLN A 63 -14.56 1.73 5.47
N SER A 64 -13.27 1.38 5.48
CA SER A 64 -12.47 1.30 6.69
C SER A 64 -12.00 2.69 7.17
N GLY A 65 -11.39 2.71 8.35
CA GLY A 65 -10.49 3.81 8.74
C GLY A 65 -9.25 3.91 7.83
N GLU A 66 -8.45 4.95 8.03
CA GLU A 66 -7.12 5.05 7.41
C GLU A 66 -6.14 4.13 8.12
N ILE A 67 -5.07 3.74 7.41
CA ILE A 67 -3.93 3.11 8.08
C ILE A 67 -3.13 4.18 8.82
N GLU A 68 -2.79 3.89 10.07
CA GLU A 68 -2.00 4.76 10.94
C GLU A 68 -0.54 4.27 10.98
N GLY A 69 0.37 5.11 11.51
CA GLY A 69 1.78 4.73 11.70
C GLY A 69 2.61 4.54 10.42
N VAL A 70 2.14 5.13 9.31
CA VAL A 70 2.88 5.22 8.04
C VAL A 70 3.47 6.62 7.91
N GLU A 71 4.79 6.70 7.86
CA GLU A 71 5.54 7.93 7.63
C GLU A 71 6.29 7.81 6.31
N GLY A 72 6.13 8.79 5.42
CA GLY A 72 6.80 8.74 4.12
C GLY A 72 6.73 10.07 3.39
N THR A 73 7.66 10.29 2.46
CA THR A 73 7.65 11.47 1.60
C THR A 73 6.47 11.37 0.64
N ASN A 74 5.76 12.47 0.36
CA ASN A 74 4.67 12.42 -0.60
C ASN A 74 5.19 12.29 -2.05
N PRO A 75 4.52 11.53 -2.92
CA PRO A 75 3.31 10.75 -2.66
C PRO A 75 3.61 9.35 -2.09
N VAL A 76 2.86 8.95 -1.06
CA VAL A 76 2.80 7.55 -0.60
C VAL A 76 1.62 6.85 -1.27
N LYS A 77 1.87 5.69 -1.89
CA LYS A 77 0.88 4.88 -2.60
C LYS A 77 0.49 3.66 -1.77
N TYR A 78 -0.80 3.36 -1.73
CA TYR A 78 -1.37 2.21 -1.04
C TYR A 78 -2.09 1.33 -2.07
N THR A 79 -1.76 0.04 -2.09
CA THR A 79 -2.30 -0.90 -3.08
C THR A 79 -2.70 -2.21 -2.42
N ILE A 80 -3.86 -2.76 -2.77
CA ILE A 80 -4.23 -4.14 -2.42
C ILE A 80 -3.32 -5.06 -3.22
N ARG A 81 -2.46 -5.81 -2.53
CA ARG A 81 -1.59 -6.81 -3.15
C ARG A 81 -2.34 -8.13 -3.36
N ASN A 82 -3.14 -8.52 -2.37
CA ASN A 82 -3.90 -9.76 -2.38
C ASN A 82 -5.08 -9.69 -1.41
N VAL A 83 -6.12 -10.49 -1.68
CA VAL A 83 -7.23 -10.71 -0.76
C VAL A 83 -7.36 -12.21 -0.56
N ARG A 84 -7.02 -12.69 0.64
CA ARG A 84 -7.15 -14.11 1.01
C ARG A 84 -8.61 -14.38 1.37
N SER A 85 -9.27 -15.23 0.60
CA SER A 85 -10.66 -15.64 0.81
C SER A 85 -10.95 -16.98 0.13
N GLU A 86 -12.11 -17.56 0.44
CA GLU A 86 -12.66 -18.73 -0.26
C GLU A 86 -13.31 -18.36 -1.60
N HIS A 87 -13.46 -17.07 -1.89
CA HIS A 87 -14.18 -16.51 -3.04
C HIS A 87 -13.25 -15.62 -3.90
N PRO A 88 -12.28 -16.21 -4.63
CA PRO A 88 -11.32 -15.45 -5.44
C PRO A 88 -11.98 -14.62 -6.56
N GLU A 89 -13.20 -14.96 -6.98
CA GLU A 89 -13.94 -14.30 -8.05
C GLU A 89 -14.43 -12.89 -7.70
N VAL A 90 -14.61 -12.57 -6.41
CA VAL A 90 -15.13 -11.27 -5.96
C VAL A 90 -14.06 -10.31 -5.45
N VAL A 91 -12.80 -10.75 -5.35
CA VAL A 91 -11.70 -9.97 -4.74
C VAL A 91 -11.42 -8.64 -5.45
N THR A 92 -11.77 -8.55 -6.73
CA THR A 92 -11.60 -7.35 -7.57
C THR A 92 -12.58 -6.23 -7.21
N GLN A 93 -13.61 -6.52 -6.40
CA GLN A 93 -14.57 -5.52 -5.93
C GLN A 93 -14.01 -4.66 -4.79
N PHE A 94 -13.03 -5.17 -4.04
CA PHE A 94 -12.35 -4.40 -3.01
C PHE A 94 -11.42 -3.37 -3.65
N ARG A 95 -11.52 -2.13 -3.17
CA ARG A 95 -10.71 -1.01 -3.65
C ARG A 95 -9.96 -0.38 -2.49
N MET A 96 -8.92 0.37 -2.83
CA MET A 96 -8.24 1.24 -1.88
C MET A 96 -8.33 2.69 -2.34
N SER A 97 -8.57 3.59 -1.39
CA SER A 97 -8.63 5.03 -1.62
C SER A 97 -7.86 5.79 -0.53
N GLY A 98 -7.45 7.02 -0.83
CA GLY A 98 -6.79 7.90 0.13
C GLY A 98 -5.59 7.26 0.82
N ARG A 99 -5.48 7.45 2.14
CA ARG A 99 -4.42 6.89 2.99
C ARG A 99 -4.71 5.42 3.36
N GLY A 100 -4.83 4.58 2.33
CA GLY A 100 -5.04 3.15 2.48
C GLY A 100 -6.43 2.77 3.02
N ARG A 101 -7.47 3.58 2.84
CA ARG A 101 -8.83 3.14 3.21
C ARG A 101 -9.26 2.01 2.29
N VAL A 102 -9.70 0.89 2.87
CA VAL A 102 -10.29 -0.20 2.11
C VAL A 102 -11.77 0.11 1.89
N GLU A 103 -12.22 -0.01 0.64
CA GLU A 103 -13.57 0.33 0.23
C GLU A 103 -14.24 -0.85 -0.47
N LEU A 104 -15.56 -0.93 -0.29
CA LEU A 104 -16.43 -1.84 -1.02
C LEU A 104 -17.74 -1.13 -1.35
N SER A 105 -18.21 -1.24 -2.60
CA SER A 105 -19.45 -0.59 -3.05
C SER A 105 -20.66 -1.03 -2.21
N TRP A 106 -21.65 -0.16 -2.05
CA TRP A 106 -22.89 -0.47 -1.32
C TRP A 106 -23.70 -1.62 -1.94
N ASP A 107 -23.60 -1.81 -3.26
CA ASP A 107 -24.28 -2.82 -4.08
C ASP A 107 -23.36 -3.97 -4.49
N HIS A 108 -22.34 -4.28 -3.67
CA HIS A 108 -21.43 -5.37 -3.93
C HIS A 108 -22.13 -6.74 -4.00
N THR A 109 -21.49 -7.70 -4.65
CA THR A 109 -21.96 -9.10 -4.71
C THR A 109 -21.09 -10.07 -3.91
N VAL A 110 -20.20 -9.53 -3.07
CA VAL A 110 -19.33 -10.30 -2.17
C VAL A 110 -20.18 -11.15 -1.21
N PRO A 111 -20.05 -12.49 -1.19
CA PRO A 111 -20.81 -13.35 -0.30
C PRO A 111 -20.29 -13.29 1.14
N THR A 112 -21.12 -13.75 2.07
CA THR A 112 -20.76 -13.93 3.48
C THR A 112 -19.46 -14.72 3.62
N GLY A 113 -18.54 -14.20 4.43
CA GLY A 113 -17.23 -14.80 4.58
C GLY A 113 -16.21 -13.86 5.21
N ARG A 114 -14.99 -14.37 5.34
CA ARG A 114 -13.84 -13.64 5.88
C ARG A 114 -12.84 -13.35 4.75
N TYR A 115 -12.54 -12.07 4.57
CA TYR A 115 -11.65 -11.56 3.53
C TYR A 115 -10.47 -10.85 4.20
N VAL A 116 -9.26 -11.39 4.04
CA VAL A 116 -8.06 -10.85 4.68
C VAL A 116 -7.20 -10.14 3.64
N ILE A 117 -6.92 -8.86 3.87
CA ILE A 117 -6.23 -7.98 2.94
C ILE A 117 -4.73 -7.99 3.20
N ASP A 118 -3.95 -8.26 2.15
CA ASP A 118 -2.53 -7.96 2.10
C ASP A 118 -2.33 -6.66 1.32
N MET A 119 -1.55 -5.73 1.87
CA MET A 119 -1.34 -4.39 1.31
C MET A 119 0.13 -4.18 0.93
N ARG A 120 0.38 -3.45 -0.15
CA ARG A 120 1.67 -2.81 -0.43
C ARG A 120 1.58 -1.30 -0.18
N ILE A 121 2.55 -0.77 0.57
CA ILE A 121 2.79 0.66 0.72
C ILE A 121 4.07 0.99 -0.02
N ALA A 122 4.04 2.02 -0.86
CA ALA A 122 5.19 2.41 -1.66
C ALA A 122 5.43 3.92 -1.64
N ASN A 123 6.70 4.29 -1.60
CA ASN A 123 7.20 5.62 -1.92
C ASN A 123 8.30 5.50 -2.99
N GLU A 124 8.75 6.61 -3.57
CA GLU A 124 9.88 6.61 -4.49
C GLU A 124 11.05 5.79 -3.92
N GLY A 125 11.57 4.83 -4.69
CA GLY A 125 12.66 3.95 -4.25
C GLY A 125 12.35 2.92 -3.14
N HIS A 126 11.20 3.01 -2.46
CA HIS A 126 10.90 2.20 -1.27
C HIS A 126 9.51 1.54 -1.32
N PHE A 127 9.40 0.32 -0.80
CA PHE A 127 8.10 -0.29 -0.56
C PHE A 127 8.15 -1.23 0.65
N CYS A 128 6.99 -1.47 1.24
CA CYS A 128 6.79 -2.48 2.26
C CYS A 128 5.51 -3.27 1.92
N ASP A 129 5.59 -4.59 2.02
CA ASP A 129 4.45 -5.48 1.95
C ASP A 129 4.00 -5.84 3.36
N LEU A 130 2.74 -5.54 3.66
CA LEU A 130 2.09 -5.82 4.93
C LEU A 130 1.04 -6.91 4.69
N ASP A 131 1.29 -8.09 5.22
CA ASP A 131 0.38 -9.22 5.11
C ASP A 131 -0.67 -9.19 6.22
N SER A 132 -1.90 -9.58 5.88
CA SER A 132 -3.02 -9.70 6.82
C SER A 132 -3.27 -8.45 7.66
N ILE A 133 -3.07 -7.27 7.06
CA ILE A 133 -3.10 -5.98 7.75
C ILE A 133 -4.53 -5.51 8.08
N PHE A 134 -5.53 -6.00 7.34
CA PHE A 134 -6.92 -5.65 7.55
C PHE A 134 -7.86 -6.83 7.23
N THR A 135 -8.96 -6.95 7.98
CA THR A 135 -9.96 -8.00 7.78
C THR A 135 -11.34 -7.41 7.49
N ILE A 136 -12.00 -7.89 6.44
CA ILE A 136 -13.40 -7.62 6.17
C ILE A 136 -14.22 -8.87 6.50
N ILE A 137 -15.23 -8.71 7.35
CA ILE A 137 -16.18 -9.76 7.70
C ILE A 137 -17.51 -9.42 7.05
N VAL A 138 -17.87 -10.18 6.02
CA VAL A 138 -19.16 -10.04 5.36
C VAL A 138 -20.14 -11.00 6.02
N ARG A 139 -21.31 -10.51 6.45
CA ARG A 139 -22.35 -11.33 7.10
C ARG A 139 -23.76 -10.90 6.72
#